data_AF-A0A0W8I560-F1
#
_entry.id   AF-A0A0W8I560-F1
#
_cell.length_a   1.000
_cell.length_b   1.000
_cell.length_c   1.000
_cell.angle_alpha   90.00
_cell.angle_beta   90.00
_cell.angle_gamma   90.00
#
_symmetry.space_group_name_H-M   'P 1'
#
loop_
_entity.id
_entity.type
_entity.pdbx_description
1 polymer ?
#
loop_
_entity_poly.entity_id
_entity_poly.type
_entity_poly.pdbx_seq_one_letter_code
_entity_poly.pdbx_strand_id
1 'polypeptide(L)'
;MSQRAAPVVIGVYDADGGVLGEAAYLWGKVRGTAHCSLCDITHSPVRRKKEWDALVARLDATVELRHRNELTAAQSAAALQAGLPVVLVADLERQGYDVLLDADDLEGTGGDVTAFGDLLRERLAAR
;
A
#
# COMPACT_ATOMS: atom_id res chain seq x y z
N MET A 1 29.40 13.03 -1.02
CA MET A 1 28.10 12.71 -1.63
C MET A 1 27.39 11.75 -0.70
N SER A 2 26.56 12.26 0.21
CA SER A 2 25.81 11.39 1.12
C SER A 2 24.77 10.65 0.31
N GLN A 3 24.92 9.33 0.20
CA GLN A 3 23.88 8.47 -0.37
C GLN A 3 22.69 8.53 0.58
N ARG A 4 21.60 9.15 0.14
CA ARG A 4 20.34 9.16 0.89
C ARG A 4 19.81 7.73 0.85
N ALA A 5 19.43 7.17 2.01
CA ALA A 5 18.87 5.83 2.06
C ALA A 5 17.61 5.76 1.19
N ALA A 6 17.38 4.61 0.55
CA ALA A 6 16.17 4.40 -0.24
C ALA A 6 14.91 4.65 0.62
N PRO A 7 13.88 5.33 0.09
CA PRO A 7 12.63 5.54 0.82
C PRO A 7 12.01 4.21 1.24
N VAL A 8 11.42 4.19 2.44
CA VAL A 8 10.60 3.05 2.89
C VAL A 8 9.13 3.42 2.72
N VAL A 9 8.45 2.68 1.86
CA VAL A 9 7.04 2.85 1.51
C VAL A 9 6.25 1.69 2.10
N ILE A 10 5.13 1.99 2.77
CA ILE A 10 4.30 1.01 3.45
C ILE A 10 2.89 1.11 2.88
N GLY A 11 2.48 0.12 2.10
CA GLY A 11 1.09 -0.04 1.68
C GLY A 11 0.28 -0.76 2.76
N VAL A 12 -0.79 -0.13 3.22
CA VAL A 12 -1.69 -0.64 4.25
C VAL A 12 -3.04 -0.99 3.63
N TYR A 13 -3.40 -2.28 3.69
CA TYR A 13 -4.71 -2.75 3.25
C TYR A 13 -5.81 -2.37 4.25
N ASP A 14 -7.03 -2.14 3.75
CA ASP A 14 -8.24 -2.21 4.59
C ASP A 14 -8.70 -3.66 4.76
N ALA A 15 -7.83 -4.48 5.34
CA ALA A 15 -8.10 -5.88 5.64
C ALA A 15 -7.25 -6.34 6.83
N ASP A 16 -7.71 -7.38 7.54
CA ASP A 16 -6.97 -8.02 8.61
C ASP A 16 -6.17 -9.23 8.07
N GLY A 17 -4.91 -9.34 8.49
CA GLY A 17 -4.03 -10.46 8.18
C GLY A 17 -4.51 -11.73 8.90
N GLY A 18 -4.49 -12.86 8.19
CA GLY A 18 -4.92 -14.16 8.71
C GLY A 18 -6.33 -14.60 8.28
N VAL A 19 -7.12 -13.76 7.61
CA VAL A 19 -8.48 -14.08 7.13
C VAL A 19 -8.45 -14.82 5.78
N LEU A 20 -7.66 -15.90 5.69
CA LEU A 20 -7.49 -16.85 4.56
C LEU A 20 -6.40 -16.50 3.54
N GLY A 21 -5.31 -17.26 3.60
CA GLY A 21 -4.44 -17.46 2.44
C GLY A 21 -5.27 -17.81 1.21
N GLU A 22 -4.98 -17.11 0.11
CA GLU A 22 -5.52 -17.31 -1.24
C GLU A 22 -7.04 -17.09 -1.47
N ALA A 23 -7.89 -16.96 -0.44
CA ALA A 23 -9.36 -16.89 -0.63
C ALA A 23 -10.02 -15.51 -0.41
N ALA A 24 -9.25 -14.47 -0.05
CA ALA A 24 -9.82 -13.17 0.34
C ALA A 24 -10.45 -12.36 -0.81
N TYR A 25 -10.27 -12.73 -2.09
CA TYR A 25 -10.91 -12.00 -3.19
C TYR A 25 -12.43 -12.24 -3.31
N LEU A 26 -12.99 -13.25 -2.61
CA LEU A 26 -14.43 -13.47 -2.58
C LEU A 26 -15.19 -12.52 -1.63
N TRP A 27 -14.51 -11.57 -0.98
CA TRP A 27 -15.15 -10.66 -0.02
C TRP A 27 -15.90 -9.47 -0.64
N GLY A 28 -16.40 -9.60 -1.87
CA GLY A 28 -17.45 -8.72 -2.40
C GLY A 28 -18.86 -8.98 -1.83
N LYS A 29 -19.03 -10.00 -0.96
CA LYS A 29 -20.37 -10.48 -0.52
C LYS A 29 -20.57 -10.75 0.97
N VAL A 30 -19.55 -10.59 1.82
CA VAL A 30 -19.79 -10.65 3.27
C VAL A 30 -20.06 -9.22 3.73
N ARG A 31 -21.31 -8.98 4.10
CA ARG A 31 -21.94 -7.70 4.45
C ARG A 31 -21.22 -6.94 5.58
N GLY A 32 -20.03 -6.36 5.34
CA GLY A 32 -19.37 -5.54 6.36
C GLY A 32 -17.95 -5.03 6.13
N THR A 33 -17.21 -5.47 5.10
CA THR A 33 -15.87 -4.91 4.79
C THR A 33 -15.90 -4.15 3.48
N ALA A 34 -15.38 -2.92 3.46
CA ALA A 34 -15.31 -2.06 2.30
C ALA A 34 -14.45 -2.66 1.18
N HIS A 35 -14.66 -2.19 -0.05
CA HIS A 35 -13.81 -2.51 -1.19
C HIS A 35 -12.39 -1.97 -0.95
N CYS A 36 -11.38 -2.79 -1.20
CA CYS A 36 -9.96 -2.46 -0.94
C CYS A 36 -9.22 -2.33 -2.28
N SER A 37 -9.07 -1.10 -2.78
CA SER A 37 -8.39 -0.80 -4.04
C SER A 37 -6.92 -1.26 -4.06
N LEU A 38 -6.20 -1.12 -2.94
CA LEU A 38 -4.82 -1.64 -2.82
C LEU A 38 -4.76 -3.17 -3.00
N CYS A 39 -5.81 -3.89 -2.57
CA CYS A 39 -5.90 -5.33 -2.77
C CYS A 39 -6.05 -5.68 -4.25
N ASP A 40 -6.86 -4.92 -5.00
CA ASP A 40 -6.99 -5.06 -6.47
C ASP A 40 -5.69 -4.74 -7.20
N ILE A 41 -4.91 -3.77 -6.72
CA ILE A 41 -3.60 -3.42 -7.29
C ILE A 41 -2.62 -4.59 -7.09
N THR A 42 -2.56 -5.17 -5.90
CA THR A 42 -1.49 -6.12 -5.54
C THR A 42 -1.83 -7.56 -5.90
N HIS A 43 -3.12 -7.95 -5.94
CA HIS A 43 -3.54 -9.34 -6.11
C HIS A 43 -4.43 -9.58 -7.34
N SER A 44 -4.27 -10.77 -7.91
CA SER A 44 -5.29 -11.47 -8.71
C SER A 44 -6.18 -12.30 -7.76
N PRO A 45 -7.31 -12.86 -8.21
CA PRO A 45 -8.28 -13.51 -7.32
C PRO A 45 -7.74 -14.60 -6.38
N VAL A 46 -6.63 -15.25 -6.73
CA VAL A 46 -6.04 -16.36 -5.98
C VAL A 46 -4.60 -16.12 -5.52
N ARG A 47 -3.92 -15.09 -6.03
CA ARG A 47 -2.48 -14.88 -5.79
C ARG A 47 -2.05 -13.45 -6.08
N ARG A 48 -0.88 -13.06 -5.57
CA ARG A 48 -0.26 -11.78 -5.91
C ARG A 48 0.02 -11.65 -7.42
N LYS A 49 -0.16 -10.46 -7.99
CA LYS A 49 0.13 -10.17 -9.40
C LYS A 49 1.64 -10.28 -9.66
N LYS A 50 2.03 -10.83 -10.82
CA LYS A 50 3.46 -10.89 -11.20
C LYS A 50 3.98 -9.51 -11.56
N GLU A 51 3.10 -8.69 -12.12
CA GLU A 51 3.32 -7.30 -12.47
C GLU A 51 3.67 -6.48 -11.23
N TRP A 52 3.04 -6.80 -10.09
CA TRP A 52 3.35 -6.19 -8.80
C TRP A 52 4.79 -6.50 -8.37
N ASP A 53 5.18 -7.78 -8.41
CA ASP A 53 6.54 -8.19 -8.07
C ASP A 53 7.58 -7.53 -8.99
N ALA A 54 7.27 -7.44 -10.30
CA ALA A 54 8.11 -6.75 -11.27
C ALA A 54 8.16 -5.23 -11.06
N LEU A 55 7.13 -4.62 -10.48
CA LEU A 55 7.13 -3.21 -10.07
C LEU A 55 8.04 -3.02 -8.85
N VAL A 56 7.87 -3.80 -7.80
CA VAL A 56 8.69 -3.68 -6.58
C VAL A 56 10.17 -3.91 -6.88
N ALA A 57 10.50 -4.89 -7.72
CA ALA A 57 11.89 -5.17 -8.10
C ALA A 57 12.58 -4.02 -8.87
N ARG A 58 11.83 -3.10 -9.49
CA ARG A 58 12.36 -1.97 -10.27
C ARG A 58 12.22 -0.62 -9.56
N LEU A 59 11.66 -0.59 -8.36
CA LEU A 59 11.50 0.64 -7.59
C LEU A 59 12.79 0.94 -6.82
N ASP A 60 13.24 2.20 -6.87
CA ASP A 60 14.31 2.71 -6.01
C ASP A 60 13.80 3.01 -4.59
N ALA A 61 12.94 2.14 -4.06
CA ALA A 61 12.32 2.25 -2.74
C ALA A 61 12.06 0.86 -2.15
N THR A 62 12.18 0.73 -0.83
CA THR A 62 11.75 -0.47 -0.11
C THR A 62 10.24 -0.43 0.05
N VAL A 63 9.53 -1.42 -0.49
CA VAL A 63 8.08 -1.52 -0.38
C VAL A 63 7.69 -2.62 0.61
N GLU A 64 6.96 -2.25 1.65
CA GLU A 64 6.33 -3.16 2.59
C GLU A 64 4.81 -3.15 2.42
N LEU A 65 4.18 -4.31 2.52
CA LEU A 65 2.73 -4.44 2.53
C LEU A 65 2.29 -4.98 3.88
N ARG A 66 1.30 -4.34 4.50
CA ARG A 66 0.80 -4.67 5.83
C ARG A 66 -0.72 -4.69 5.84
N HIS A 67 -1.28 -5.61 6.61
CA HIS A 67 -2.68 -5.54 7.03
C HIS A 67 -2.82 -4.56 8.21
N ARG A 68 -4.02 -4.01 8.41
CA ARG A 68 -4.26 -3.00 9.44
C ARG A 68 -3.98 -3.49 10.87
N ASN A 69 -4.11 -4.80 11.12
CA ASN A 69 -3.79 -5.46 12.39
C ASN A 69 -2.30 -5.87 12.54
N GLU A 70 -1.47 -5.64 11.53
CA GLU A 70 -0.02 -5.92 11.54
C GLU A 70 0.83 -4.65 11.76
N LEU A 71 0.17 -3.50 11.92
CA LEU A 71 0.81 -2.20 12.07
C LEU A 71 1.37 -2.01 13.47
N THR A 72 2.50 -1.30 13.55
CA THR A 72 2.96 -0.72 14.82
C THR A 72 2.02 0.40 15.27
N ALA A 73 2.09 0.81 16.54
CA ALA A 73 1.25 1.90 17.05
C ALA A 73 1.41 3.21 16.25
N ALA A 74 2.64 3.55 15.83
CA ALA A 74 2.92 4.75 15.04
C ALA A 74 2.35 4.65 13.61
N GLN A 75 2.51 3.49 12.96
CA GLN A 75 1.94 3.24 11.63
C GLN A 75 0.41 3.27 11.67
N SER A 76 -0.19 2.64 12.70
CA SER A 76 -1.64 2.59 12.89
C SER A 76 -2.22 3.98 13.11
N ALA A 77 -1.57 4.83 13.91
CA ALA A 77 -2.03 6.21 14.12
C ALA A 77 -2.07 7.01 12.80
N ALA A 78 -1.00 6.94 12.00
CA ALA A 78 -0.95 7.63 10.71
C ALA A 78 -1.99 7.08 9.71
N ALA A 79 -2.12 5.75 9.63
CA ALA A 79 -3.07 5.11 8.73
C ALA A 79 -4.54 5.40 9.11
N LEU A 80 -4.88 5.40 10.40
CA LEU A 80 -6.22 5.74 10.87
C LEU A 80 -6.59 7.21 10.62
N GLN A 81 -5.62 8.13 10.72
CA GLN A 81 -5.83 9.53 10.41
C GLN A 81 -6.10 9.76 8.92
N ALA A 82 -5.42 9.01 8.05
CA ALA A 82 -5.57 9.11 6.60
C ALA A 82 -6.83 8.38 6.07
N GLY A 83 -7.26 7.31 6.75
CA GLY A 83 -8.22 6.35 6.22
C GLY A 83 -7.52 5.20 5.49
N LEU A 84 -8.23 4.08 5.29
CA LEU A 84 -7.72 2.89 4.61
C LEU A 84 -8.49 2.63 3.30
N PRO A 85 -7.87 2.01 2.28
CA PRO A 85 -6.44 1.68 2.21
C PRO A 85 -5.58 2.93 2.02
N VAL A 86 -4.28 2.85 2.35
CA VAL A 86 -3.34 3.98 2.25
C VAL A 86 -1.93 3.51 1.95
N VAL A 87 -1.14 4.33 1.26
CA VAL A 87 0.31 4.17 1.14
C VAL A 87 1.00 5.26 1.93
N LEU A 88 1.78 4.84 2.92
CA LEU A 88 2.60 5.70 3.76
C LEU A 88 4.04 5.69 3.27
N VAL A 89 4.78 6.72 3.62
CA VAL A 89 6.24 6.78 3.47
C VAL A 89 6.88 7.17 4.80
N ALA A 90 7.95 6.48 5.17
CA ALA A 90 8.69 6.80 6.38
C ALA A 90 9.39 8.16 6.25
N ASP A 91 9.22 8.99 7.27
CA ASP A 91 10.01 10.20 7.48
C ASP A 91 11.06 9.91 8.56
N LEU A 92 12.31 9.75 8.14
CA LEU A 92 13.41 9.43 9.03
C LEU A 92 13.82 10.62 9.91
N GLU A 93 13.59 11.85 9.47
CA GLU A 93 13.96 13.05 10.21
C GLU A 93 13.00 13.30 11.36
N ARG A 94 11.70 13.15 11.12
CA ARG A 94 10.64 13.29 12.13
C ARG A 94 10.31 12.00 12.87
N GLN A 95 10.95 10.89 12.50
CA GLN A 95 10.65 9.54 13.01
C GLN A 95 9.15 9.21 12.88
N GLY A 96 8.56 9.56 11.74
CA GLY A 96 7.12 9.51 11.49
C GLY A 96 6.76 8.90 10.15
N TYR A 97 5.50 9.06 9.76
CA TYR A 97 4.96 8.59 8.49
C TYR A 97 4.13 9.70 7.84
N ASP A 98 4.34 9.90 6.55
CA ASP A 98 3.49 10.76 5.71
C ASP A 98 2.62 9.92 4.79
N VAL A 99 1.45 10.45 4.44
CA VAL A 99 0.62 9.88 3.37
C VAL A 99 1.24 10.20 2.03
N LEU A 100 1.48 9.17 1.24
CA LEU A 100 2.00 9.27 -0.12
C LEU A 100 0.89 9.11 -1.16
N LEU A 101 -0.01 8.13 -0.93
CA LEU A 101 -1.23 7.89 -1.70
C LEU A 101 -2.37 7.58 -0.73
N ASP A 102 -3.48 8.29 -0.85
CA ASP A 102 -4.70 8.02 -0.08
C ASP A 102 -5.64 7.03 -0.81
N ALA A 103 -6.82 6.79 -0.24
CA ALA A 103 -7.78 5.85 -0.80
C ALA A 103 -8.30 6.29 -2.18
N ASP A 104 -8.46 7.60 -2.43
CA ASP A 104 -8.96 8.13 -3.70
C ASP A 104 -7.89 8.01 -4.79
N ASP A 105 -6.63 8.29 -4.46
CA ASP A 105 -5.48 8.04 -5.34
C ASP A 105 -5.42 6.56 -5.77
N LEU A 106 -5.62 5.64 -4.82
CA LEU A 106 -5.55 4.20 -5.06
C LEU A 106 -6.74 3.72 -5.90
N GLU A 107 -7.95 4.18 -5.61
CA GLU A 107 -9.14 3.90 -6.42
C GLU A 107 -8.98 4.43 -7.85
N GLY A 108 -8.42 5.63 -8.01
CA GLY A 108 -8.16 6.26 -9.30
C GLY A 108 -7.22 5.46 -10.22
N THR A 109 -6.45 4.51 -9.69
CA THR A 109 -5.60 3.62 -10.49
C THR A 109 -6.37 2.44 -11.09
N GLY A 110 -7.61 2.20 -10.67
CA GLY A 110 -8.47 1.14 -11.20
C GLY A 110 -7.91 -0.28 -11.01
N GLY A 111 -7.08 -0.50 -9.99
CA GLY A 111 -6.41 -1.78 -9.76
C GLY A 111 -5.24 -2.07 -10.72
N ASP A 112 -4.82 -1.11 -11.55
CA ASP A 112 -3.71 -1.28 -12.49
C ASP A 112 -2.35 -1.03 -11.81
N VAL A 113 -1.44 -2.00 -11.97
CA VAL A 113 -0.11 -1.95 -11.34
C VAL A 113 0.77 -0.88 -11.97
N THR A 114 0.61 -0.61 -13.27
CA THR A 114 1.44 0.37 -13.97
C THR A 114 1.03 1.78 -13.55
N ALA A 115 -0.27 2.08 -13.56
CA ALA A 115 -0.82 3.35 -13.09
C ALA A 115 -0.44 3.62 -11.63
N PHE A 116 -0.57 2.63 -10.75
CA PHE A 116 -0.09 2.74 -9.37
C PHE A 116 1.41 3.04 -9.31
N GLY A 117 2.22 2.31 -10.06
CA GLY A 117 3.67 2.49 -10.07
C GLY A 117 4.13 3.86 -10.57
N ASP A 118 3.42 4.43 -11.55
CA ASP A 118 3.72 5.74 -12.10
C ASP A 118 3.35 6.85 -11.12
N LEU A 119 2.15 6.77 -10.53
CA LEU A 119 1.69 7.71 -9.50
C LEU A 119 2.60 7.65 -8.26
N LEU A 120 3.02 6.45 -7.83
CA LEU A 120 3.93 6.28 -6.70
C LEU A 120 5.28 6.98 -6.96
N ARG A 121 5.85 6.83 -8.16
CA ARG A 121 7.12 7.49 -8.52
C ARG A 121 6.97 9.01 -8.56
N GLU A 122 5.88 9.50 -9.13
CA GLU A 122 5.56 10.94 -9.16
C GLU A 122 5.55 11.52 -7.74
N ARG A 123 4.81 10.89 -6.83
CA ARG A 123 4.70 11.35 -5.43
C ARG A 123 6.02 11.25 -4.67
N LEU A 124 6.83 10.20 -4.91
CA LEU A 124 8.16 10.09 -4.31
C LEU A 124 9.12 11.17 -4.82
N ALA A 125 9.07 11.52 -6.10
CA ALA A 125 9.92 12.55 -6.69
C ALA A 125 9.56 13.97 -6.26
N ALA A 126 8.32 14.20 -5.82
CA ALA A 126 7.83 15.50 -5.35
C ALA A 126 8.17 15.83 -3.87
N ARG A 127 8.92 14.95 -3.17
CA ARG A 127 9.28 15.11 -1.74
C ARG A 127 10.66 15.73 -1.52
#